data_AF-A0A7S1FYN7-F1
#
_entry.id   AF-A0A7S1FYN7-F1
#
_cell.length_a   1.000
_cell.length_b   1.000
_cell.length_c   1.000
_cell.angle_alpha   90.00
_cell.angle_beta   90.00
_cell.angle_gamma   90.00
#
_symmetry.space_group_name_H-M   'P 1'
#
loop_
_entity.id
_entity.type
_entity.pdbx_description
1 polymer ?
#
loop_
_entity_poly.entity_id
_entity_poly.type
_entity_poly.pdbx_seq_one_letter_code
_entity_poly.pdbx_strand_id
1 'polypeptide(L)'
;MVVSYSRRILGQTGDGHFSPLAAYDASSDEVLVLDTARFKYGPHWVSLELLYAAMLPVDAATNMSRGYALMSYPGRREGDRGTPDLPQSILFRSEKLHDAARCRYNFFLGRRRQERGGEISWEEVLDYWTRGGTENEFVWEILQPQLLPSMKENEGVVKSLDEVKRVRELLQQMLPVPPLAVSGCCQNKDGSLCLNPLDAVFIIFLASLSQQRRQEIVMDTKLSTSVEARYQLLAEAHIVQLALDYCDADKEENSCCMLNSR
;
A
#
# COMPACT_ATOMS: atom_id res chain seq x y z
N MET A 1 0.51 -12.49 -14.82
CA MET A 1 1.71 -13.30 -15.11
C MET A 1 2.88 -12.38 -15.42
N VAL A 2 4.08 -12.70 -14.96
CA VAL A 2 5.33 -12.00 -15.30
C VAL A 2 6.30 -13.00 -15.92
N VAL A 3 6.95 -12.64 -17.01
CA VAL A 3 7.91 -13.48 -17.71
C VAL A 3 9.33 -13.00 -17.46
N SER A 4 10.26 -13.95 -17.35
CA SER A 4 11.70 -13.77 -17.40
C SER A 4 12.19 -14.39 -18.72
N TYR A 5 12.80 -13.58 -19.59
CA TYR A 5 13.21 -14.05 -20.92
C TYR A 5 14.52 -13.40 -21.37
N SER A 6 15.18 -14.03 -22.35
CA SER A 6 16.36 -13.50 -23.02
C SER A 6 15.97 -12.62 -24.20
N ARG A 7 16.33 -11.33 -24.12
CA ARG A 7 16.20 -10.37 -25.22
C ARG A 7 16.98 -10.76 -26.46
N ARG A 8 18.07 -11.51 -26.31
CA ARG A 8 18.88 -11.96 -27.45
C ARG A 8 18.09 -12.83 -28.42
N ILE A 9 17.20 -13.67 -27.89
CA ILE A 9 16.34 -14.53 -28.72
C ILE A 9 15.33 -13.70 -29.51
N LEU A 10 14.86 -12.58 -28.95
CA LEU A 10 13.96 -11.63 -29.62
C LEU A 10 14.71 -10.63 -30.53
N GLY A 11 16.04 -10.74 -30.67
CA GLY A 11 16.85 -9.77 -31.42
C GLY A 11 16.91 -8.37 -30.76
N GLN A 12 16.61 -8.29 -29.47
CA GLN A 12 16.62 -7.03 -28.70
C GLN A 12 17.96 -6.81 -27.99
N THR A 13 18.26 -5.54 -27.70
CA THR A 13 19.49 -5.15 -27.01
C THR A 13 19.43 -5.51 -25.52
N GLY A 14 20.40 -6.32 -25.09
CA GLY A 14 20.53 -6.83 -23.72
C GLY A 14 20.43 -8.35 -23.67
N ASP A 15 20.24 -8.91 -22.47
CA ASP A 15 19.98 -10.34 -22.30
C ASP A 15 18.78 -10.58 -21.38
N GLY A 16 18.99 -10.81 -20.08
CA GLY A 16 17.88 -11.04 -19.14
C GLY A 16 16.95 -9.83 -18.99
N HIS A 17 15.64 -10.07 -19.08
CA HIS A 17 14.62 -9.06 -18.84
C HIS A 17 13.37 -9.66 -18.18
N PHE A 18 12.65 -8.83 -17.42
CA PHE A 18 11.38 -9.19 -16.78
C PHE A 18 10.29 -8.21 -17.19
N SER A 19 9.14 -8.73 -17.61
CA SER A 19 7.97 -7.90 -17.93
C SER A 19 6.65 -8.64 -17.71
N PRO A 20 5.56 -7.93 -17.37
CA PRO A 20 4.22 -8.53 -17.33
C PRO A 20 3.69 -8.80 -18.74
N LEU A 21 2.90 -9.86 -18.89
CA LEU A 21 2.08 -10.10 -20.07
C LEU A 21 0.67 -9.58 -19.84
N ALA A 22 0.13 -8.83 -20.80
CA ALA A 22 -1.17 -8.18 -20.70
C ALA A 22 -2.29 -8.89 -21.46
N ALA A 23 -1.97 -9.52 -22.59
CA ALA A 23 -2.95 -10.16 -23.44
C ALA A 23 -2.34 -11.34 -24.20
N TYR A 24 -3.21 -12.25 -24.64
CA TYR A 24 -2.92 -13.30 -25.61
C TYR A 24 -3.95 -13.17 -26.73
N ASP A 25 -3.49 -13.12 -27.97
CA ASP A 25 -4.34 -13.14 -29.15
C ASP A 25 -4.28 -14.52 -29.80
N ALA A 26 -5.40 -15.23 -29.75
CA ALA A 26 -5.49 -16.60 -30.27
C ALA A 26 -5.43 -16.68 -31.81
N SER A 27 -5.72 -15.58 -32.51
CA SER A 27 -5.75 -15.58 -33.98
C SER A 27 -4.36 -15.51 -34.60
N SER A 28 -3.46 -14.75 -33.96
CA SER A 28 -2.07 -14.56 -34.35
C SER A 28 -1.09 -15.43 -33.55
N ASP A 29 -1.56 -16.07 -32.48
CA ASP A 29 -0.75 -16.79 -31.49
C ASP A 29 0.36 -15.92 -30.88
N GLU A 30 0.00 -14.66 -30.58
CA GLU A 30 0.90 -13.67 -30.02
C GLU A 30 0.49 -13.26 -28.60
N VAL A 31 1.48 -12.81 -27.83
CA VAL A 31 1.31 -12.28 -26.48
C VAL A 31 1.80 -10.83 -26.41
N LEU A 32 1.04 -9.99 -25.72
CA LEU A 32 1.38 -8.59 -25.51
C LEU A 32 2.30 -8.47 -24.29
N VAL A 33 3.57 -8.13 -24.54
CA VAL A 33 4.57 -7.84 -23.51
C VAL A 33 4.51 -6.35 -23.16
N LEU A 34 4.29 -6.02 -21.90
CA LEU A 34 4.37 -4.64 -21.40
C LEU A 34 5.79 -4.33 -20.93
N ASP A 35 6.68 -4.03 -21.88
CA ASP A 35 8.10 -3.82 -21.59
C ASP A 35 8.34 -2.72 -20.55
N THR A 36 8.94 -3.10 -19.42
CA THR A 36 9.20 -2.18 -18.29
C THR A 36 10.35 -1.21 -18.57
N ALA A 37 11.23 -1.53 -19.52
CA ALA A 37 12.31 -0.64 -19.98
C ALA A 37 11.83 0.23 -21.14
N ARG A 38 10.82 1.07 -20.87
CA ARG A 38 10.14 1.96 -21.85
C ARG A 38 11.05 2.89 -22.63
N PHE A 39 12.25 3.17 -22.12
CA PHE A 39 13.27 3.96 -22.81
C PHE A 39 13.95 3.22 -23.97
N LYS A 40 13.81 1.89 -24.05
CA LYS A 40 14.33 1.06 -25.16
C LYS A 40 13.22 0.55 -26.06
N TYR A 41 12.16 -0.01 -25.47
CA TYR A 41 11.06 -0.64 -26.20
C TYR A 41 9.73 -0.30 -25.53
N GLY A 42 8.72 -0.03 -26.35
CA GLY A 42 7.34 0.09 -25.87
C GLY A 42 6.68 -1.28 -25.68
N PRO A 43 5.39 -1.29 -25.30
CA PRO A 43 4.57 -2.50 -25.37
C PRO A 43 4.59 -3.08 -26.79
N HIS A 44 4.78 -4.39 -26.92
CA HIS A 44 4.90 -5.05 -28.21
C HIS A 44 4.34 -6.47 -28.17
N TRP A 45 3.88 -6.94 -29.33
CA TRP A 45 3.45 -8.31 -29.53
C TRP A 45 4.65 -9.19 -29.88
N VAL A 46 4.65 -10.41 -29.33
CA VAL A 46 5.66 -11.43 -29.58
C VAL A 46 4.94 -12.75 -29.82
N SER A 47 5.34 -13.53 -30.83
CA SER A 47 4.78 -14.86 -31.01
C SER A 47 5.04 -15.73 -29.78
N LEU A 48 4.04 -16.54 -29.42
CA LEU A 48 4.11 -17.40 -28.23
C LEU A 48 5.31 -18.36 -28.30
N GLU A 49 5.57 -18.94 -29.48
CA GLU A 49 6.72 -19.80 -29.74
C GLU A 49 8.05 -19.07 -29.49
N LEU A 50 8.20 -17.84 -29.99
CA LEU A 50 9.44 -17.07 -29.83
C LEU A 50 9.65 -16.67 -28.37
N LEU A 51 8.59 -16.28 -27.66
CA LEU A 51 8.69 -15.99 -26.22
C LEU A 51 9.06 -17.25 -25.43
N TYR A 52 8.48 -18.42 -25.76
CA TYR A 52 8.85 -19.69 -25.15
C TYR A 52 10.32 -20.01 -25.37
N ALA A 53 10.81 -19.90 -26.60
CA ALA A 53 12.23 -20.08 -26.92
C ALA A 53 13.12 -19.10 -26.15
N ALA A 54 12.65 -17.88 -25.89
CA ALA A 54 13.37 -16.88 -25.10
C ALA A 54 13.47 -17.20 -23.60
N MET A 55 12.62 -18.09 -23.08
CA MET A 55 12.69 -18.55 -21.68
C MET A 55 13.69 -19.70 -21.49
N LEU A 56 14.04 -20.44 -22.54
CA LEU A 56 14.88 -21.63 -22.46
C LEU A 56 16.35 -21.38 -22.07
N PRO A 57 17.04 -20.31 -22.56
CA PRO A 57 18.46 -20.14 -22.27
C PRO A 57 18.72 -19.98 -20.78
N VAL A 58 19.77 -20.66 -20.31
CA VAL A 58 20.20 -20.63 -18.90
C VAL A 58 20.62 -19.20 -18.52
N ASP A 59 20.09 -18.73 -17.40
CA ASP A 59 20.53 -17.49 -16.77
C ASP A 59 21.81 -17.76 -15.96
N ALA A 60 22.86 -16.98 -16.24
CA ALA A 60 24.17 -17.16 -15.61
C ALA A 60 24.15 -16.88 -14.10
N ALA A 61 23.23 -16.06 -13.60
CA ALA A 61 23.13 -15.76 -12.18
C ALA A 61 22.54 -16.91 -11.36
N THR A 62 21.61 -17.66 -11.94
CA THR A 62 20.87 -18.75 -11.26
C THR A 62 21.31 -20.14 -11.70
N ASN A 63 22.02 -20.25 -12.83
CA ASN A 63 22.36 -21.50 -13.51
C ASN A 63 21.12 -22.37 -13.81
N MET A 64 19.96 -21.73 -13.97
CA MET A 64 18.68 -22.35 -14.31
C MET A 64 18.12 -21.70 -15.58
N SER A 65 17.18 -22.38 -16.25
CA SER A 65 16.41 -21.74 -17.31
C SER A 65 15.64 -20.54 -16.75
N ARG A 66 15.32 -19.58 -17.61
CA ARG A 66 14.34 -18.55 -17.28
C ARG A 66 12.93 -19.17 -17.28
N GLY A 67 11.88 -18.35 -17.31
CA GLY A 67 10.52 -18.85 -17.20
C GLY A 67 9.52 -17.77 -16.88
N TYR A 68 8.47 -18.11 -16.13
CA TYR A 68 7.42 -17.18 -15.76
C TYR A 68 6.99 -17.38 -14.30
N ALA A 69 6.44 -16.31 -13.73
CA ALA A 69 5.81 -16.32 -12.44
C ALA A 69 4.31 -16.03 -12.60
N LEU A 70 3.49 -16.91 -12.04
CA LEU A 70 2.06 -16.68 -11.85
C LEU A 70 1.86 -16.02 -10.49
N MET A 71 1.67 -14.71 -10.53
CA MET A 71 1.19 -13.97 -9.37
C MET A 71 -0.33 -14.07 -9.36
N SER A 72 -0.85 -14.67 -8.31
CA SER A 72 -2.27 -14.59 -7.98
C SER A 72 -2.37 -13.92 -6.62
N TYR A 73 -3.35 -13.06 -6.49
CA TYR A 73 -3.80 -12.65 -5.18
C TYR A 73 -4.72 -13.77 -4.67
N PRO A 74 -4.49 -14.41 -3.51
CA PRO A 74 -5.33 -15.49 -3.01
C PRO A 74 -6.74 -15.03 -2.57
N GLY A 75 -7.13 -13.80 -2.87
CA GLY A 75 -8.44 -13.24 -2.53
C GLY A 75 -9.58 -14.01 -3.16
N ARG A 76 -10.39 -14.62 -2.27
CA ARG A 76 -11.47 -15.58 -2.48
C ARG A 76 -11.15 -16.88 -3.23
N ARG A 77 -11.05 -17.96 -2.45
CA ARG A 77 -11.71 -19.22 -2.82
C ARG A 77 -13.15 -19.17 -2.32
N GLU A 78 -14.11 -19.50 -3.18
CA GLU A 78 -15.51 -19.72 -2.77
C GLU A 78 -15.54 -20.77 -1.65
N GLY A 79 -15.70 -20.33 -0.40
CA GLY A 79 -15.86 -21.20 0.76
C GLY A 79 -15.07 -20.84 2.02
N ASP A 80 -14.08 -19.94 1.96
CA ASP A 80 -13.27 -19.60 3.15
C ASP A 80 -13.90 -18.44 3.95
N ARG A 81 -14.48 -18.77 5.11
CA ARG A 81 -15.28 -17.86 5.96
C ARG A 81 -14.47 -17.19 7.08
N GLY A 82 -13.13 -17.18 7.00
CA GLY A 82 -12.29 -16.88 8.16
C GLY A 82 -11.29 -15.73 8.06
N THR A 83 -10.83 -15.31 6.87
CA THR A 83 -9.78 -14.29 6.74
C THR A 83 -10.15 -13.25 5.69
N PRO A 84 -10.13 -11.95 6.00
CA PRO A 84 -10.52 -10.91 5.05
C PRO A 84 -9.49 -10.82 3.93
N ASP A 85 -9.99 -10.72 2.70
CA ASP A 85 -9.26 -10.19 1.56
C ASP A 85 -8.55 -8.88 2.00
N LEU A 86 -7.22 -8.84 2.10
CA LEU A 86 -6.49 -7.56 2.19
C LEU A 86 -6.87 -6.72 0.95
N PRO A 87 -7.62 -5.63 1.10
CA PRO A 87 -8.20 -4.88 0.01
C PRO A 87 -7.21 -3.87 -0.56
N GLN A 88 -7.48 -3.40 -1.78
CA GLN A 88 -7.00 -2.11 -2.25
C GLN A 88 -7.34 -1.06 -1.19
N SER A 89 -6.35 -0.31 -0.68
CA SER A 89 -6.63 0.76 0.27
C SER A 89 -7.70 1.70 -0.31
N ILE A 90 -8.80 1.87 0.43
CA ILE A 90 -9.92 2.74 0.08
C ILE A 90 -9.74 4.14 0.68
N LEU A 91 -8.91 4.27 1.70
CA LEU A 91 -8.64 5.55 2.37
C LEU A 91 -7.38 6.23 1.83
N PHE A 92 -6.30 5.48 1.59
CA PHE A 92 -4.99 6.04 1.33
C PHE A 92 -4.32 5.53 0.06
N ARG A 93 -3.38 6.31 -0.44
CA ARG A 93 -2.40 5.90 -1.44
C ARG A 93 -1.01 6.01 -0.85
N SER A 94 -0.14 5.08 -1.21
CA SER A 94 1.28 5.17 -0.90
C SER A 94 2.01 5.78 -2.09
N GLU A 95 2.57 6.99 -1.92
CA GLU A 95 3.57 7.53 -2.83
C GLU A 95 4.98 7.26 -2.32
N LYS A 96 5.90 6.90 -3.24
CA LYS A 96 7.30 6.58 -2.90
C LYS A 96 8.16 7.79 -2.49
N LEU A 97 7.69 9.01 -2.74
CA LEU A 97 8.44 10.24 -2.40
C LEU A 97 8.55 10.51 -0.89
N HIS A 98 7.79 9.77 -0.07
CA HIS A 98 7.60 10.03 1.37
C HIS A 98 8.46 9.17 2.30
N ASP A 99 9.56 8.65 1.77
CA ASP A 99 10.42 7.68 2.47
C ASP A 99 11.06 8.28 3.74
N ALA A 100 11.62 9.49 3.67
CA ALA A 100 12.30 10.10 4.80
C ALA A 100 11.40 10.29 6.04
N ALA A 101 10.11 10.62 5.85
CA ALA A 101 9.16 10.78 6.94
C ALA A 101 8.83 9.43 7.61
N ARG A 102 8.68 8.36 6.81
CA ARG A 102 8.49 6.98 7.28
C ARG A 102 9.66 6.53 8.13
N CYS A 103 10.88 6.76 7.66
CA CYS A 103 12.10 6.40 8.38
C CYS A 103 12.23 7.16 9.70
N ARG A 104 11.96 8.48 9.72
CA ARG A 104 11.97 9.27 10.96
C ARG A 104 10.98 8.73 12.00
N TYR A 105 9.78 8.38 11.57
CA TYR A 105 8.77 7.84 12.48
C TYR A 105 9.12 6.43 12.95
N ASN A 106 9.61 5.56 12.07
CA ASN A 106 10.02 4.21 12.44
C ASN A 106 11.20 4.23 13.44
N PHE A 107 12.15 5.16 13.26
CA PHE A 107 13.21 5.39 14.24
C PHE A 107 12.67 5.81 15.61
N PHE A 108 11.69 6.72 15.63
CA PHE A 108 10.99 7.11 16.85
C PHE A 108 10.31 5.92 17.53
N LEU A 109 9.59 5.07 16.78
CA LEU A 109 8.98 3.84 17.31
C LEU A 109 10.03 2.90 17.90
N GLY A 110 11.16 2.71 17.22
CA GLY A 110 12.27 1.86 17.67
C GLY A 110 12.86 2.32 19.01
N ARG A 111 13.11 3.63 19.16
CA ARG A 111 13.59 4.22 20.42
C ARG A 111 12.61 4.00 21.57
N ARG A 112 11.32 4.25 21.33
CA ARG A 112 10.28 4.08 22.37
C ARG A 112 10.15 2.65 22.85
N ARG A 113 10.23 1.67 21.93
CA ARG A 113 10.25 0.24 22.27
C ARG A 113 11.44 -0.11 23.18
N GLN A 114 12.61 0.49 22.94
CA GLN A 114 13.81 0.26 23.76
C GLN A 114 13.78 0.95 25.13
N GLU A 115 13.24 2.17 25.22
CA GLU A 115 13.25 2.97 26.45
C GLU A 115 12.22 2.52 27.50
N ARG A 116 11.04 2.01 27.08
CA ARG A 116 9.94 1.67 28.00
C ARG A 116 9.49 0.21 27.99
N GLY A 117 9.98 -0.61 27.06
CA GLY A 117 9.61 -2.04 26.94
C GLY A 117 8.11 -2.29 26.71
N GLY A 118 7.33 -1.26 26.36
CA GLY A 118 5.89 -1.30 26.18
C GLY A 118 5.44 -0.81 24.80
N GLU A 119 4.17 -1.06 24.48
CA GLU A 119 3.55 -0.54 23.25
C GLU A 119 3.39 0.99 23.30
N ILE A 120 3.38 1.62 22.13
CA ILE A 120 3.24 3.08 22.01
C ILE A 120 1.82 3.52 22.36
N SER A 121 1.67 4.65 23.08
CA SER A 121 0.36 5.20 23.43
C SER A 121 -0.21 6.11 22.34
N TRP A 122 -1.53 6.32 22.37
CA TRP A 122 -2.21 7.25 21.46
C TRP A 122 -1.65 8.67 21.58
N GLU A 123 -1.42 9.13 22.81
CA GLU A 123 -0.92 10.49 23.10
C GLU A 123 0.48 10.69 22.52
N GLU A 124 1.33 9.67 22.56
CA GLU A 124 2.68 9.72 21.99
C GLU A 124 2.66 9.80 20.46
N VAL A 125 1.76 9.06 19.81
CA VAL A 125 1.57 9.14 18.35
C VAL A 125 0.98 10.48 17.95
N LEU A 126 -0.02 10.96 18.71
CA LEU A 126 -0.67 12.25 18.48
C LEU A 126 0.33 13.40 18.62
N ASP A 127 1.13 13.42 19.69
CA ASP A 127 2.14 14.44 19.95
C ASP A 127 3.19 14.48 18.82
N TYR A 128 3.65 13.32 18.35
CA TYR A 128 4.61 13.23 17.24
C TYR A 128 4.04 13.84 15.96
N TRP A 129 2.85 13.38 15.53
CA TRP A 129 2.29 13.76 14.22
C TRP A 129 1.63 15.13 14.19
N THR A 130 1.29 15.70 15.35
CA THR A 130 0.80 17.08 15.46
C THR A 130 1.88 18.07 15.89
N ARG A 131 3.10 17.59 16.18
CA ARG A 131 4.19 18.37 16.79
C ARG A 131 3.71 19.15 18.02
N GLY A 132 3.12 18.44 18.97
CA GLY A 132 2.51 19.04 20.17
C GLY A 132 1.32 19.96 19.87
N GLY A 133 0.55 19.67 18.81
CA GLY A 133 -0.62 20.45 18.40
C GLY A 133 -0.34 21.68 17.52
N THR A 134 0.90 21.86 17.06
CA THR A 134 1.29 23.02 16.24
C THR A 134 1.14 22.79 14.73
N GLU A 135 1.22 21.54 14.27
CA GLU A 135 1.18 21.16 12.85
C GLU A 135 0.26 19.95 12.61
N ASN A 136 -1.05 20.18 12.54
CA ASN A 136 -2.02 19.08 12.38
C ASN A 136 -1.95 18.41 11.00
N GLU A 137 -1.41 19.08 9.99
CA GLU A 137 -1.33 18.58 8.61
C GLU A 137 -0.06 17.76 8.34
N PHE A 138 0.88 17.67 9.30
CA PHE A 138 2.16 16.97 9.12
C PHE A 138 1.98 15.46 8.82
N VAL A 139 0.85 14.87 9.21
CA VAL A 139 0.46 13.50 8.86
C VAL A 139 0.39 13.26 7.35
N TRP A 140 0.16 14.28 6.53
CA TRP A 140 0.10 14.13 5.08
C TRP A 140 1.48 13.95 4.44
N GLU A 141 2.57 14.11 5.20
CA GLU A 141 3.91 13.69 4.75
C GLU A 141 4.03 12.17 4.60
N ILE A 142 3.15 11.37 5.21
CA ILE A 142 3.24 9.90 5.13
C ILE A 142 2.04 9.23 4.47
N LEU A 143 0.86 9.81 4.62
CA LEU A 143 -0.40 9.33 4.05
C LEU A 143 -0.92 10.34 3.04
N GLN A 144 -1.50 9.86 1.94
CA GLN A 144 -2.27 10.70 1.04
C GLN A 144 -3.67 10.12 0.86
N PRO A 145 -4.73 10.93 0.91
CA PRO A 145 -6.08 10.45 0.65
C PRO A 145 -6.23 9.88 -0.77
N GLN A 146 -7.05 8.82 -0.91
CA GLN A 146 -7.42 8.24 -2.21
C GLN A 146 -8.16 9.24 -3.11
N LEU A 147 -7.89 9.24 -4.42
CA LEU A 147 -8.74 9.94 -5.39
C LEU A 147 -10.04 9.16 -5.61
N LEU A 148 -11.17 9.86 -5.54
CA LEU A 148 -12.46 9.30 -5.92
C LEU A 148 -12.65 9.44 -7.44
N PRO A 149 -12.97 8.35 -8.16
CA PRO A 149 -13.36 8.45 -9.56
C PRO A 149 -14.58 9.35 -9.73
N SER A 150 -14.62 10.11 -10.83
CA SER A 150 -15.80 10.90 -11.20
C SER A 150 -17.05 10.01 -11.21
N MET A 151 -18.08 10.43 -10.47
CA MET A 151 -19.34 9.73 -10.12
C MET A 151 -20.23 9.26 -11.28
N LYS A 152 -19.75 9.25 -12.53
CA LYS A 152 -20.56 8.86 -13.69
C LYS A 152 -20.72 7.33 -13.73
N GLU A 153 -21.74 6.86 -13.01
CA GLU A 153 -22.46 5.59 -13.19
C GLU A 153 -21.61 4.32 -13.16
N ASN A 154 -20.93 4.05 -12.04
CA ASN A 154 -20.31 2.75 -11.83
C ASN A 154 -20.67 2.20 -10.44
N GLU A 155 -21.49 1.14 -10.38
CA GLU A 155 -21.97 0.54 -9.12
C GLU A 155 -20.84 0.17 -8.14
N GLY A 156 -19.66 -0.19 -8.68
CA GLY A 156 -18.47 -0.46 -7.88
C GLY A 156 -17.96 0.76 -7.10
N VAL A 157 -18.07 1.96 -7.68
CA VAL A 157 -17.63 3.21 -7.04
C VAL A 157 -18.57 3.60 -5.89
N VAL A 158 -19.88 3.35 -6.04
CA VAL A 158 -20.88 3.62 -5.00
C VAL A 158 -20.67 2.72 -3.78
N LYS A 159 -20.37 1.43 -4.00
CA LYS A 159 -20.08 0.47 -2.91
C LYS A 159 -18.83 0.87 -2.11
N SER A 160 -17.76 1.28 -2.80
CA SER A 160 -16.54 1.76 -2.12
C SER A 160 -16.78 3.02 -1.30
N LEU A 161 -17.64 3.94 -1.78
CA LEU A 161 -18.00 5.15 -1.04
C LEU A 161 -18.77 4.87 0.25
N ASP A 162 -19.69 3.90 0.23
CA ASP A 162 -20.45 3.54 1.42
C ASP A 162 -19.56 2.85 2.46
N GLU A 163 -18.59 2.03 2.04
CA GLU A 163 -17.59 1.49 2.96
C GLU A 163 -16.70 2.57 3.57
N VAL A 164 -16.26 3.56 2.78
CA VAL A 164 -15.51 4.71 3.31
C VAL A 164 -16.30 5.43 4.41
N LYS A 165 -17.61 5.65 4.21
CA LYS A 165 -18.46 6.28 5.25
C LYS A 165 -18.51 5.42 6.52
N ARG A 166 -18.72 4.11 6.41
CA ARG A 166 -18.78 3.20 7.56
C ARG A 166 -17.48 3.16 8.35
N VAL A 167 -16.34 3.12 7.65
CA VAL A 167 -15.02 3.15 8.30
C VAL A 167 -14.80 4.48 9.03
N ARG A 168 -15.23 5.60 8.44
CA ARG A 168 -15.14 6.91 9.07
C ARG A 168 -16.03 7.03 10.32
N GLU A 169 -17.26 6.53 10.26
CA GLU A 169 -18.14 6.45 11.44
C GLU A 169 -17.51 5.61 12.56
N LEU A 170 -16.87 4.49 12.21
CA LEU A 170 -16.12 3.67 13.16
C LEU A 170 -14.95 4.45 13.78
N LEU A 171 -14.13 5.13 12.98
CA LEU A 171 -13.01 5.94 13.48
C LEU A 171 -13.48 7.01 14.47
N GLN A 172 -14.59 7.68 14.18
CA GLN A 172 -15.17 8.70 15.07
C GLN A 172 -15.64 8.13 16.41
N GLN A 173 -16.10 6.89 16.46
CA GLN A 173 -16.46 6.22 17.72
C GLN A 173 -15.22 5.82 18.54
N MET A 174 -14.07 5.62 17.90
CA MET A 174 -12.84 5.14 18.53
C MET A 174 -11.92 6.26 19.00
N LEU A 175 -12.03 7.46 18.41
CA LEU A 175 -11.21 8.61 18.79
C LEU A 175 -11.52 9.04 20.24
N PRO A 176 -10.52 9.09 21.14
CA PRO A 176 -10.72 9.46 22.55
C PRO A 176 -10.95 10.97 22.78
N VAL A 177 -10.95 11.78 21.72
CA VAL A 177 -11.23 13.22 21.73
C VAL A 177 -12.36 13.49 20.73
N PRO A 178 -13.40 14.30 21.09
CA PRO A 178 -14.42 14.68 20.11
C PRO A 178 -13.75 15.36 18.92
N PRO A 179 -14.17 15.05 17.68
CA PRO A 179 -13.54 15.64 16.51
C PRO A 179 -13.61 17.16 16.62
N LEU A 180 -12.46 17.83 16.52
CA LEU A 180 -12.44 19.26 16.20
C LEU A 180 -13.31 19.41 14.95
N ALA A 181 -14.33 20.27 15.03
CA ALA A 181 -15.26 20.48 13.94
C ALA A 181 -14.49 21.00 12.72
N VAL A 182 -14.08 20.09 11.83
CA VAL A 182 -13.63 20.45 10.50
C VAL A 182 -14.90 20.71 9.72
N SER A 183 -15.18 21.99 9.48
CA SER A 183 -16.28 22.39 8.62
C SER A 183 -16.11 21.72 7.25
N GLY A 184 -17.16 21.02 6.84
CA GLY A 184 -17.47 20.62 5.47
C GLY A 184 -16.29 20.25 4.56
N CYS A 185 -16.13 18.96 4.29
CA CYS A 185 -15.56 18.60 3.00
C CYS A 185 -16.04 17.22 2.55
N CYS A 186 -16.81 17.22 1.47
CA CYS A 186 -17.27 16.03 0.78
C CYS A 186 -16.40 15.70 -0.44
N GLN A 187 -15.46 16.59 -0.81
CA GLN A 187 -14.46 16.43 -1.88
C GLN A 187 -13.46 17.60 -1.82
N ASN A 188 -12.16 17.30 -1.92
CA ASN A 188 -11.14 18.31 -2.17
C ASN A 188 -11.26 18.78 -3.64
N LYS A 189 -10.75 19.98 -3.95
CA LYS A 189 -10.84 20.57 -5.31
C LYS A 189 -10.18 19.72 -6.40
N ASP A 190 -9.31 18.78 -6.01
CA ASP A 190 -8.59 17.84 -6.86
C ASP A 190 -9.30 16.48 -7.04
N GLY A 191 -10.46 16.28 -6.40
CA GLY A 191 -11.19 15.00 -6.41
C GLY A 191 -10.67 13.97 -5.40
N SER A 192 -9.78 14.36 -4.48
CA SER A 192 -9.36 13.47 -3.38
C SER A 192 -10.41 13.36 -2.27
N LEU A 193 -10.39 12.22 -1.58
CA LEU A 193 -11.19 11.95 -0.41
C LEU A 193 -10.83 12.94 0.71
N CYS A 194 -11.83 13.53 1.34
CA CYS A 194 -11.60 14.39 2.49
C CYS A 194 -11.52 13.56 3.77
N LEU A 195 -10.32 13.50 4.35
CA LEU A 195 -10.06 12.84 5.63
C LEU A 195 -9.62 13.89 6.66
N ASN A 196 -10.06 13.74 7.91
CA ASN A 196 -9.55 14.58 9.00
C ASN A 196 -8.11 14.13 9.31
N PRO A 197 -7.15 15.05 9.52
CA PRO A 197 -5.81 14.66 9.92
C PRO A 197 -5.79 13.75 11.16
N LEU A 198 -6.70 13.95 12.12
CA LEU A 198 -6.82 13.07 13.29
C LEU A 198 -7.25 11.63 12.94
N ASP A 199 -8.09 11.45 11.92
CA ASP A 199 -8.46 10.11 11.44
C ASP A 199 -7.22 9.39 10.88
N ALA A 200 -6.39 10.12 10.13
CA ALA A 200 -5.15 9.60 9.58
C ALA A 200 -4.13 9.27 10.69
N VAL A 201 -3.97 10.14 11.68
CA VAL A 201 -3.09 9.89 12.85
C VAL A 201 -3.57 8.67 13.65
N PHE A 202 -4.89 8.46 13.79
CA PHE A 202 -5.42 7.27 14.47
C PHE A 202 -5.12 5.98 13.71
N ILE A 203 -5.17 6.00 12.38
CA ILE A 203 -4.79 4.84 11.58
C ILE A 203 -3.28 4.55 11.69
N ILE A 204 -2.44 5.58 11.78
CA ILE A 204 -1.00 5.40 12.06
C ILE A 204 -0.78 4.83 13.46
N PHE A 205 -1.55 5.29 14.45
CA PHE A 205 -1.51 4.71 15.79
C PHE A 205 -1.83 3.22 15.75
N LEU A 206 -2.93 2.82 15.11
CA LEU A 206 -3.28 1.42 14.91
C LEU A 206 -2.16 0.64 14.21
N ALA A 207 -1.57 1.21 13.15
CA ALA A 207 -0.46 0.62 12.40
C ALA A 207 0.81 0.43 13.24
N SER A 208 1.02 1.26 14.25
CA SER A 208 2.19 1.24 15.13
C SER A 208 2.11 0.20 16.26
N LEU A 209 0.90 -0.31 16.52
CA LEU A 209 0.64 -1.38 17.49
C LEU A 209 0.92 -2.77 16.90
N SER A 210 1.11 -3.75 17.80
CA SER A 210 1.13 -5.16 17.42
C SER A 210 -0.16 -5.58 16.73
N GLN A 211 -0.08 -6.59 15.85
CA GLN A 211 -1.25 -7.10 15.13
C GLN A 211 -2.34 -7.56 16.10
N GLN A 212 -1.95 -8.24 17.19
CA GLN A 212 -2.88 -8.70 18.22
C GLN A 212 -3.59 -7.52 18.90
N ARG A 213 -2.83 -6.52 19.38
CA ARG A 213 -3.43 -5.37 20.06
C ARG A 213 -4.38 -4.60 19.17
N ARG A 214 -3.99 -4.37 17.91
CA ARG A 214 -4.82 -3.69 16.93
C ARG A 214 -6.15 -4.43 16.70
N GLN A 215 -6.10 -5.76 16.59
CA GLN A 215 -7.30 -6.59 16.47
C GLN A 215 -8.19 -6.47 17.71
N GLU A 216 -7.62 -6.52 18.92
CA GLU A 216 -8.38 -6.35 20.17
C GLU A 216 -9.15 -5.03 20.22
N ILE A 217 -8.51 -3.93 19.80
CA ILE A 217 -9.12 -2.59 19.80
C ILE A 217 -10.23 -2.49 18.74
N VAL A 218 -9.97 -2.91 17.50
CA VAL A 218 -10.92 -2.73 16.38
C VAL A 218 -12.08 -3.73 16.43
N MET A 219 -11.87 -4.92 17.00
CA MET A 219 -12.89 -5.97 17.13
C MET A 219 -13.69 -5.90 18.42
N ASP A 220 -13.61 -4.81 19.20
CA ASP A 220 -14.39 -4.65 20.43
C ASP A 220 -15.91 -4.70 20.15
N THR A 221 -16.58 -5.67 20.76
CA THR A 221 -18.03 -5.90 20.66
C THR A 221 -18.90 -4.69 21.03
N LYS A 222 -18.36 -3.68 21.73
CA LYS A 222 -19.08 -2.46 22.10
C LYS A 222 -19.31 -1.48 20.96
N LEU A 223 -18.55 -1.57 19.86
CA LEU A 223 -18.69 -0.68 18.71
C LEU A 223 -19.91 -1.09 17.86
N SER A 224 -20.75 -0.14 17.47
CA SER A 224 -22.04 -0.43 16.79
C SER A 224 -21.95 -0.64 15.28
N THR A 225 -20.74 -0.64 14.71
CA THR A 225 -20.48 -0.65 13.26
C THR A 225 -20.32 -2.06 12.68
N SER A 226 -20.45 -2.18 11.36
CA SER A 226 -20.40 -3.44 10.63
C SER A 226 -19.05 -4.16 10.76
N VAL A 227 -19.08 -5.49 10.70
CA VAL A 227 -17.89 -6.35 10.80
C VAL A 227 -16.95 -6.08 9.62
N GLU A 228 -17.51 -5.79 8.46
CA GLU A 228 -16.79 -5.46 7.23
C GLU A 228 -15.97 -4.17 7.39
N ALA A 229 -16.54 -3.11 7.98
CA ALA A 229 -15.83 -1.85 8.20
C ALA A 229 -14.66 -1.99 9.18
N ARG A 230 -14.80 -2.86 10.19
CA ARG A 230 -13.73 -3.19 11.13
C ARG A 230 -12.57 -3.92 10.44
N TYR A 231 -12.88 -4.90 9.59
CA TYR A 231 -11.87 -5.58 8.80
C TYR A 231 -11.20 -4.65 7.79
N GLN A 232 -11.95 -3.77 7.15
CA GLN A 232 -11.40 -2.75 6.27
C GLN A 232 -10.42 -1.84 7.03
N LEU A 233 -10.78 -1.35 8.22
CA LEU A 233 -9.90 -0.51 9.04
C LEU A 233 -8.61 -1.24 9.45
N LEU A 234 -8.71 -2.52 9.83
CA LEU A 234 -7.52 -3.34 10.10
C LEU A 234 -6.60 -3.45 8.87
N ALA A 235 -7.19 -3.59 7.70
CA ALA A 235 -6.43 -3.72 6.47
C ALA A 235 -5.78 -2.39 6.05
N GLU A 236 -6.45 -1.25 6.23
CA GLU A 236 -5.86 0.08 6.07
C GLU A 236 -4.63 0.25 6.98
N ALA A 237 -4.78 -0.04 8.27
CA ALA A 237 -3.67 0.02 9.21
C ALA A 237 -2.53 -0.95 8.85
N HIS A 238 -2.84 -2.13 8.29
CA HIS A 238 -1.82 -3.07 7.83
C HIS A 238 -1.03 -2.55 6.63
N ILE A 239 -1.69 -1.90 5.68
CA ILE A 239 -1.01 -1.27 4.53
C ILE A 239 -0.08 -0.15 4.99
N VAL A 240 -0.52 0.67 5.95
CA VAL A 240 0.32 1.72 6.55
C VAL A 240 1.51 1.12 7.29
N GLN A 241 1.30 0.04 8.04
CA GLN A 241 2.40 -0.68 8.71
C GLN A 241 3.43 -1.20 7.71
N LEU A 242 2.99 -1.85 6.63
CA LEU A 242 3.90 -2.31 5.57
C LEU A 242 4.68 -1.13 4.98
N ALA A 243 4.02 0.00 4.74
CA ALA A 243 4.70 1.20 4.24
C ALA A 243 5.76 1.75 5.21
N LEU A 244 5.55 1.62 6.53
CA LEU A 244 6.52 1.99 7.56
C LEU A 244 7.70 1.02 7.61
N ASP A 245 7.43 -0.28 7.50
CA ASP A 245 8.44 -1.34 7.56
C ASP A 245 9.36 -1.33 6.32
N TYR A 246 8.81 -0.98 5.15
CA TYR A 246 9.54 -0.90 3.88
C TYR A 246 10.03 0.51 3.52
N CYS A 247 10.32 1.36 4.51
CA CYS A 247 11.12 2.56 4.25
C CYS A 247 12.45 2.11 3.62
N ASP A 248 12.92 2.73 2.51
CA ASP A 248 14.11 2.40 1.72
C ASP A 248 15.43 2.64 2.53
N ALA A 249 15.51 2.18 3.77
CA ALA A 249 16.72 2.13 4.59
C ALA A 249 17.75 1.12 4.03
N ASP A 250 17.33 0.18 3.18
CA ASP A 250 18.17 -0.92 2.67
C ASP A 250 19.00 -0.57 1.43
N LYS A 251 18.97 0.69 0.94
CA LYS A 251 19.77 1.11 -0.23
C LYS A 251 21.02 1.91 0.09
N GLU A 252 21.22 2.35 1.32
CA GLU A 252 22.47 2.93 1.76
C GLU A 252 22.79 2.44 3.17
N GLU A 253 23.56 1.36 3.26
CA GLU A 253 24.42 1.15 4.42
C GLU A 253 25.08 2.51 4.78
N ASN A 254 24.75 3.03 5.97
CA ASN A 254 25.45 4.12 6.68
C ASN A 254 25.19 5.60 6.33
N SER A 255 24.04 6.01 5.78
CA SER A 255 23.81 7.46 5.52
C SER A 255 22.77 8.15 6.42
N CYS A 256 21.60 7.53 6.70
CA CYS A 256 20.51 8.28 7.36
C CYS A 256 20.59 8.38 8.90
N CYS A 257 21.44 7.57 9.56
CA CYS A 257 21.60 7.62 11.03
C CYS A 257 22.57 8.71 11.54
N MET A 258 23.16 9.53 10.66
CA MET A 258 24.16 10.54 11.03
C MET A 258 23.74 12.00 10.79
N LEU A 259 22.46 12.26 10.54
CA LEU A 259 21.96 13.63 10.41
C LEU A 259 21.07 14.00 11.60
N ASN A 260 21.69 14.07 12.78
CA ASN A 260 21.33 15.07 13.79
C ASN A 260 22.49 15.25 14.77
N SER A 261 23.20 16.37 14.63
CA SER A 261 23.96 17.01 15.71
C SER A 261 24.21 18.47 15.35
N ARG A 262 23.18 19.31 15.55
CA ARG A 262 23.31 20.73 15.95
C ARG A 262 21.98 21.24 16.45
#